data_AF-A0A2G6ID76-F1
#
_entry.id   AF-A0A2G6ID76-F1
#
_cell.length_a   1.000
_cell.length_b   1.000
_cell.length_c   1.000
_cell.angle_alpha   90.00
_cell.angle_beta   90.00
_cell.angle_gamma   90.00
#
_symmetry.space_group_name_H-M   'P 1'
#
loop_
_entity.id
_entity.type
_entity.pdbx_description
1 polymer ?
#
loop_
_entity_poly.entity_id
_entity_poly.type
_entity_poly.pdbx_seq_one_letter_code
_entity_poly.pdbx_strand_id
1 'polypeptide(L)'
;MSPDTRWRERVGDTVWRLLSKGDGGGCAFHPTQPHQILRQYVQADWDFIPAMDPVSPALRSSTGSRTTSETNEDSRSSFYGKPAVAPGATPKQARVFIGTTRIWYSPDWESASKTMHWQTIPTGGGDPFGSKPAQDVLTFGRFRDPVLAIRVLHPGDAEQNFDGTKLLVLCKHTVRVFTCTSASAHARNRWTNSDASIVSGPTGKAKKASDGSLTEDTAFDVLWWYNGAGKWYPTGLRNAPVDATAGTAGCKAPAHSVIVDPDDNKAVYVGNSVGVWRGQLDESGPHPSWTWKPLLDGLPQVLVQDLSFFKKGTLKLLRAATVSRGVWECDLSDSPRSVGSCYIRSLPYDTGRATLPANPTDAIGSTKKLHLHQSPDIVLFRSGKAPWGSRLPNESEMLGAMDQTSFPKETLDAFVMVHYRHTTPLDGTSVKVDLFLIMAKVADVTIDNNWRAAVIGAVNGPARPFPYGLSHLRRISPGNQIDARNPGVVKTKVNMGHFITGQLVDHATVMAVVTAPGNDLQSSDLSPPTLEEIIRKSPRIAVRQVSRISGLLI
;
A
#
# COMPACT_ATOMS: atom_id res chain seq x y z
N MET A 1 7.37 -24.01 1.42
CA MET A 1 7.10 -22.72 2.09
C MET A 1 5.69 -22.32 1.71
N SER A 2 4.73 -22.39 2.63
CA SER A 2 3.37 -21.90 2.37
C SER A 2 3.44 -20.38 2.17
N PRO A 3 2.83 -19.82 1.12
CA PRO A 3 2.68 -18.38 1.00
C PRO A 3 1.62 -17.92 2.01
N ASP A 4 1.97 -17.77 3.29
CA ASP A 4 1.02 -17.30 4.32
C ASP A 4 0.36 -15.98 3.90
N THR A 5 -0.98 -15.90 3.90
CA THR A 5 -1.68 -14.61 3.90
C THR A 5 -1.55 -13.97 5.27
N ARG A 6 -0.43 -13.28 5.46
CA ARG A 6 -0.26 -12.41 6.61
C ARG A 6 -0.83 -11.04 6.29
N TRP A 7 -1.86 -10.64 7.01
CA TRP A 7 -2.27 -9.24 7.01
C TRP A 7 -1.22 -8.46 7.80
N ARG A 8 -0.48 -7.61 7.09
CA ARG A 8 0.52 -6.74 7.67
C ARG A 8 0.14 -5.29 7.41
N GLU A 9 0.28 -4.48 8.43
CA GLU A 9 0.17 -3.04 8.36
C GLU A 9 1.55 -2.43 8.34
N ARG A 10 1.77 -1.47 7.44
CA ARG A 10 2.96 -0.62 7.50
C ARG A 10 2.78 0.36 8.66
N VAL A 11 3.56 0.20 9.72
CA VAL A 11 3.56 1.09 10.89
C VAL A 11 4.83 1.94 10.96
N GLY A 12 5.68 1.83 9.93
CA GLY A 12 6.85 2.67 9.75
C GLY A 12 7.39 2.65 8.32
N ASP A 13 8.52 3.29 8.07
CA ASP A 13 9.17 3.23 6.77
C ASP A 13 9.70 1.83 6.46
N THR A 14 10.42 1.26 7.44
CA THR A 14 10.99 -0.10 7.38
C THR A 14 10.26 -1.11 8.26
N VAL A 15 9.27 -0.66 9.05
CA VAL A 15 8.59 -1.48 10.07
C VAL A 15 7.17 -1.87 9.65
N TRP A 16 6.87 -3.16 9.81
CA TRP A 16 5.56 -3.74 9.56
C TRP A 16 5.03 -4.44 10.80
N ARG A 17 3.76 -4.21 11.13
CA ARG A 17 3.04 -4.91 12.19
C ARG A 17 2.23 -6.05 11.59
N LEU A 18 2.36 -7.25 12.14
CA LEU A 18 1.49 -8.37 11.82
C LEU A 18 0.16 -8.19 12.56
N LEU A 19 -0.95 -8.14 11.82
CA LEU A 19 -2.28 -7.99 12.40
C LEU A 19 -3.06 -9.29 12.42
N SER A 20 -2.87 -10.13 11.42
CA SER A 20 -3.47 -11.46 11.39
C SER A 20 -2.66 -12.43 10.55
N LYS A 21 -2.74 -13.72 10.90
CA LYS A 21 -2.15 -14.84 10.16
C LYS A 21 -3.24 -15.52 9.33
N GLY A 22 -2.84 -16.12 8.22
CA GLY A 22 -3.70 -16.84 7.27
C GLY A 22 -2.85 -17.74 6.38
N ASP A 23 -3.48 -18.68 5.67
CA ASP A 23 -2.78 -19.76 4.94
C ASP A 23 -2.57 -19.49 3.44
N GLY A 24 -2.88 -18.30 2.91
CA GLY A 24 -2.42 -17.87 1.58
C GLY A 24 -3.46 -17.57 0.52
N GLY A 25 -4.76 -17.54 0.88
CA GLY A 25 -5.83 -17.20 -0.04
C GLY A 25 -5.82 -15.75 -0.57
N GLY A 26 -6.69 -15.38 -1.50
CA GLY A 26 -6.76 -14.01 -2.01
C GLY A 26 -7.39 -13.04 -1.01
N CYS A 27 -7.15 -11.73 -1.18
CA CYS A 27 -7.82 -10.68 -0.42
C CYS A 27 -8.28 -9.51 -1.30
N ALA A 28 -9.27 -8.77 -0.83
CA ALA A 28 -9.71 -7.52 -1.40
C ALA A 28 -10.07 -6.51 -0.30
N PHE A 29 -9.84 -5.23 -0.58
CA PHE A 29 -10.23 -4.13 0.32
C PHE A 29 -11.51 -3.49 -0.19
N HIS A 30 -12.37 -3.04 0.72
CA HIS A 30 -13.50 -2.22 0.32
C HIS A 30 -12.98 -0.96 -0.40
N PRO A 31 -13.50 -0.62 -1.60
CA PRO A 31 -12.96 0.42 -2.48
C PRO A 31 -12.87 1.81 -1.83
N THR A 32 -13.75 2.09 -0.87
CA THR A 32 -13.86 3.39 -0.19
C THR A 32 -13.70 3.31 1.34
N GLN A 33 -13.61 2.10 1.90
CA GLN A 33 -13.58 1.88 3.36
C GLN A 33 -12.44 0.91 3.70
N PRO A 34 -11.17 1.35 3.63
CA PRO A 34 -10.00 0.44 3.64
C PRO A 34 -9.81 -0.37 4.93
N HIS A 35 -10.51 -0.04 6.01
CA HIS A 35 -10.57 -0.86 7.23
C HIS A 35 -11.40 -2.13 7.03
N GLN A 36 -12.19 -2.21 5.96
CA GLN A 36 -12.95 -3.38 5.56
C GLN A 36 -12.18 -4.25 4.58
N ILE A 37 -12.01 -5.51 4.92
CA ILE A 37 -11.20 -6.46 4.18
C ILE A 37 -11.98 -7.75 3.99
N LEU A 38 -11.99 -8.26 2.76
CA LEU A 38 -12.38 -9.62 2.41
C LEU A 38 -11.10 -10.43 2.24
N ARG A 39 -11.02 -11.62 2.83
CA ARG A 39 -9.90 -12.54 2.61
C ARG A 39 -10.39 -13.98 2.54
N GLN A 40 -9.63 -14.82 1.84
CA GLN A 40 -9.78 -16.25 1.90
C GLN A 40 -8.76 -16.84 2.87
N TYR A 41 -9.20 -17.77 3.71
CA TYR A 41 -8.29 -18.61 4.46
C TYR A 41 -7.76 -19.72 3.54
N VAL A 42 -8.62 -20.68 3.18
CA VAL A 42 -8.42 -21.69 2.14
C VAL A 42 -9.76 -22.06 1.50
N GLN A 43 -9.76 -22.57 0.26
CA GLN A 43 -10.97 -23.17 -0.35
C GLN A 43 -12.21 -22.26 -0.33
N ALA A 44 -13.36 -22.70 0.19
CA ALA A 44 -14.58 -21.88 0.25
C ALA A 44 -14.66 -21.04 1.54
N ASP A 45 -13.59 -20.98 2.32
CA ASP A 45 -13.51 -20.24 3.58
C ASP A 45 -13.10 -18.79 3.35
N TRP A 46 -14.06 -17.89 3.52
CA TRP A 46 -13.95 -16.46 3.28
C TRP A 46 -14.33 -15.67 4.53
N ASP A 47 -13.39 -14.87 5.01
CA ASP A 47 -13.55 -13.98 6.14
C ASP A 47 -13.75 -12.54 5.68
N PHE A 48 -14.56 -11.82 6.43
CA PHE A 48 -14.69 -10.37 6.33
C PHE A 48 -14.19 -9.75 7.64
N ILE A 49 -13.46 -8.64 7.53
CA ILE A 49 -12.89 -7.89 8.65
C ILE A 49 -13.41 -6.46 8.57
N PRO A 50 -14.00 -5.89 9.65
CA PRO A 50 -14.42 -6.60 10.86
C PRO A 50 -15.45 -7.69 10.54
N ALA A 51 -15.56 -8.69 11.41
CA ALA A 51 -16.48 -9.81 11.22
C ALA A 51 -17.94 -9.33 11.11
N MET A 52 -18.70 -9.90 10.17
CA MET A 52 -20.15 -9.71 10.01
C MET A 52 -20.87 -11.05 10.24
N ASP A 53 -22.20 -11.13 10.09
CA ASP A 53 -22.96 -12.39 10.32
C ASP A 53 -24.18 -12.53 9.39
N PRO A 54 -24.37 -13.66 8.66
CA PRO A 54 -23.38 -14.66 8.24
C PRO A 54 -22.74 -14.26 6.90
N VAL A 55 -21.41 -14.30 6.81
CA VAL A 55 -20.68 -13.54 5.77
C VAL A 55 -20.14 -14.36 4.60
N SER A 56 -19.78 -15.63 4.81
CA SER A 56 -19.26 -16.44 3.70
C SER A 56 -20.42 -16.91 2.82
N PRO A 57 -20.33 -16.71 1.49
CA PRO A 57 -21.40 -17.14 0.60
C PRO A 57 -21.64 -18.66 0.65
N ALA A 58 -20.57 -19.43 0.85
CA ALA A 58 -20.57 -20.88 0.71
C ALA A 58 -20.48 -21.64 2.04
N LEU A 59 -19.75 -21.14 3.04
CA LEU A 59 -19.57 -21.81 4.34
C LEU A 59 -20.24 -21.02 5.46
N ARG A 60 -21.48 -21.39 5.82
CA ARG A 60 -22.32 -20.67 6.77
C ARG A 60 -22.51 -21.42 8.08
N SER A 61 -22.42 -22.74 8.05
CA SER A 61 -22.48 -23.59 9.23
C SER A 61 -21.13 -23.62 9.94
N SER A 62 -21.14 -23.84 11.26
CA SER A 62 -19.92 -24.09 12.03
C SER A 62 -19.19 -25.34 11.51
N THR A 63 -17.87 -25.41 11.67
CA THR A 63 -16.99 -26.43 11.08
C THR A 63 -17.41 -27.88 11.37
N GLY A 64 -18.11 -28.14 12.49
CA GLY A 64 -18.64 -29.47 12.85
C GLY A 64 -20.08 -29.76 12.39
N SER A 65 -20.77 -28.78 11.83
CA SER A 65 -22.19 -28.86 11.43
C SER A 65 -22.40 -28.56 9.94
N ARG A 66 -21.32 -28.57 9.15
CA ARG A 66 -21.38 -28.30 7.71
C ARG A 66 -22.29 -29.30 7.00
N THR A 67 -23.19 -28.78 6.17
CA THR A 67 -24.04 -29.60 5.32
C THR A 67 -23.21 -30.32 4.24
N THR A 68 -23.79 -31.36 3.63
CA THR A 68 -23.19 -32.05 2.48
C THR A 68 -22.91 -31.09 1.31
N SER A 69 -23.76 -30.07 1.11
CA SER A 69 -23.54 -29.08 0.05
C SER A 69 -22.32 -28.22 0.34
N GLU A 70 -22.17 -27.75 1.58
CA GLU A 70 -21.01 -26.93 2.01
C GLU A 70 -19.72 -27.72 1.89
N THR A 71 -19.69 -28.95 2.40
CA THR A 71 -18.51 -29.83 2.34
C THR A 71 -18.10 -30.13 0.89
N ASN A 72 -19.06 -30.33 -0.01
CA ASN A 72 -18.80 -30.57 -1.42
C ASN A 72 -18.30 -29.32 -2.15
N GLU A 73 -18.82 -28.13 -1.81
CA GLU A 73 -18.36 -26.89 -2.42
C GLU A 73 -16.95 -26.52 -1.94
N ASP A 74 -16.67 -26.68 -0.65
CA ASP A 74 -15.37 -26.41 -0.04
C ASP A 74 -14.26 -27.29 -0.63
N SER A 75 -14.43 -28.61 -0.57
CA SER A 75 -13.45 -29.59 -1.07
C SER A 75 -13.15 -29.47 -2.57
N ARG A 76 -14.05 -28.86 -3.35
CA ARG A 76 -13.93 -28.69 -4.80
C ARG A 76 -13.52 -27.28 -5.22
N SER A 77 -13.48 -26.34 -4.28
CA SER A 77 -13.01 -24.98 -4.54
C SER A 77 -11.48 -24.97 -4.72
N SER A 78 -10.97 -23.94 -5.39
CA SER A 78 -9.52 -23.74 -5.46
C SER A 78 -8.96 -23.53 -4.08
N PHE A 79 -7.82 -24.16 -3.78
CA PHE A 79 -7.14 -23.99 -2.48
C PHE A 79 -6.86 -22.49 -2.20
N TYR A 80 -6.41 -21.77 -3.23
CA TYR A 80 -6.31 -20.31 -3.23
C TYR A 80 -7.06 -19.71 -4.43
N GLY A 81 -7.89 -18.71 -4.16
CA GLY A 81 -8.69 -17.96 -5.11
C GLY A 81 -8.54 -16.46 -4.88
N LYS A 82 -8.58 -15.66 -5.95
CA LYS A 82 -8.54 -14.19 -5.86
C LYS A 82 -9.95 -13.60 -6.05
N PRO A 83 -10.52 -12.90 -5.04
CA PRO A 83 -11.82 -12.25 -5.18
C PRO A 83 -11.68 -10.98 -6.05
N ALA A 84 -12.81 -10.42 -6.43
CA ALA A 84 -12.87 -9.07 -6.97
C ALA A 84 -13.89 -8.23 -6.23
N VAL A 85 -13.66 -6.92 -6.21
CA VAL A 85 -14.56 -5.94 -5.60
C VAL A 85 -14.69 -4.73 -6.52
N ALA A 86 -15.86 -4.10 -6.51
CA ALA A 86 -16.12 -2.87 -7.24
C ALA A 86 -16.95 -1.91 -6.39
N PRO A 87 -16.93 -0.60 -6.67
CA PRO A 87 -17.86 0.33 -6.03
C PRO A 87 -19.32 -0.12 -6.19
N GLY A 88 -20.10 0.06 -5.12
CA GLY A 88 -21.54 -0.16 -5.08
C GLY A 88 -22.34 1.11 -5.37
N ALA A 89 -23.62 1.11 -5.01
CA ALA A 89 -24.55 2.19 -5.37
C ALA A 89 -24.29 3.47 -4.57
N THR A 90 -23.69 3.34 -3.39
CA THR A 90 -23.29 4.45 -2.54
C THR A 90 -21.80 4.39 -2.22
N PRO A 91 -21.17 5.50 -1.80
CA PRO A 91 -19.78 5.49 -1.35
C PRO A 91 -19.50 4.56 -0.17
N LYS A 92 -20.52 4.06 0.54
CA LYS A 92 -20.36 3.12 1.65
C LYS A 92 -20.56 1.66 1.24
N GLN A 93 -21.02 1.42 0.01
CA GLN A 93 -21.31 0.09 -0.49
C GLN A 93 -20.28 -0.37 -1.50
N ALA A 94 -20.06 -1.68 -1.53
CA ALA A 94 -19.23 -2.35 -2.51
C ALA A 94 -19.93 -3.61 -3.04
N ARG A 95 -19.66 -3.91 -4.29
CA ARG A 95 -20.03 -5.18 -4.91
C ARG A 95 -18.88 -6.16 -4.75
N VAL A 96 -19.20 -7.38 -4.34
CA VAL A 96 -18.23 -8.44 -4.04
C VAL A 96 -18.44 -9.60 -5.00
N PHE A 97 -17.34 -10.12 -5.54
CA PHE A 97 -17.32 -11.31 -6.39
C PHE A 97 -16.33 -12.33 -5.80
N ILE A 98 -16.84 -13.51 -5.45
CA ILE A 98 -16.07 -14.59 -4.84
C ILE A 98 -16.13 -15.83 -5.74
N GLY A 99 -14.98 -16.48 -5.91
CA GLY A 99 -14.87 -17.73 -6.67
C GLY A 99 -14.82 -18.96 -5.77
N THR A 100 -15.66 -19.95 -6.10
CA THR A 100 -15.62 -21.32 -5.54
C THR A 100 -15.68 -22.32 -6.71
N THR A 101 -16.58 -23.31 -6.66
CA THR A 101 -17.03 -24.06 -7.85
C THR A 101 -17.96 -23.24 -8.76
N ARG A 102 -18.37 -22.05 -8.31
CA ARG A 102 -19.22 -21.08 -9.01
C ARG A 102 -18.75 -19.66 -8.70
N ILE A 103 -19.41 -18.67 -9.29
CA ILE A 103 -19.18 -17.27 -8.96
C ILE A 103 -20.30 -16.79 -8.04
N TRP A 104 -19.93 -16.40 -6.83
CA TRP A 104 -20.80 -15.72 -5.87
C TRP A 104 -20.70 -14.22 -6.05
N TYR A 105 -21.84 -13.54 -5.92
CA TYR A 105 -21.96 -12.10 -6.05
C TYR A 105 -22.84 -11.55 -4.94
N SER A 106 -22.40 -10.45 -4.33
CA SER A 106 -23.24 -9.60 -3.48
C SER A 106 -23.13 -8.15 -3.96
N PRO A 107 -24.25 -7.41 -4.07
CA PRO A 107 -24.24 -6.02 -4.49
C PRO A 107 -23.94 -5.00 -3.37
N ASP A 108 -23.90 -5.45 -2.12
CA ASP A 108 -24.24 -4.63 -0.95
C ASP A 108 -23.33 -4.84 0.28
N TRP A 109 -22.03 -5.06 0.06
CA TRP A 109 -21.06 -5.06 1.16
C TRP A 109 -20.91 -3.66 1.75
N GLU A 110 -21.29 -3.46 3.02
CA GLU A 110 -21.21 -2.18 3.74
C GLU A 110 -20.98 -2.38 5.26
N SER A 111 -20.08 -1.61 5.88
CA SER A 111 -19.71 -1.71 7.31
C SER A 111 -20.87 -1.57 8.30
N ALA A 112 -21.87 -0.75 7.97
CA ALA A 112 -23.00 -0.49 8.85
C ALA A 112 -24.05 -1.62 8.81
N SER A 113 -24.05 -2.41 7.74
CA SER A 113 -24.96 -3.55 7.58
C SER A 113 -24.26 -4.83 8.04
N LYS A 114 -24.94 -5.62 8.87
CA LYS A 114 -24.48 -7.00 9.15
C LYS A 114 -24.88 -7.98 8.05
N THR A 115 -25.77 -7.58 7.14
CA THR A 115 -26.39 -8.46 6.15
C THR A 115 -25.82 -8.17 4.76
N MET A 116 -25.45 -9.23 4.04
CA MET A 116 -25.11 -9.21 2.61
C MET A 116 -26.07 -10.10 1.83
N HIS A 117 -26.50 -9.67 0.65
CA HIS A 117 -27.39 -10.46 -0.20
C HIS A 117 -26.59 -11.24 -1.25
N TRP A 118 -26.48 -12.55 -1.05
CA TRP A 118 -25.75 -13.43 -1.96
C TRP A 118 -26.63 -13.94 -3.11
N GLN A 119 -26.02 -14.00 -4.30
CA GLN A 119 -26.53 -14.72 -5.47
C GLN A 119 -25.36 -15.32 -6.24
N THR A 120 -25.67 -16.09 -7.28
CA THR A 120 -24.67 -16.66 -8.18
C THR A 120 -24.84 -16.22 -9.63
N ILE A 121 -23.74 -16.22 -10.37
CA ILE A 121 -23.64 -15.83 -11.77
C ILE A 121 -23.39 -17.11 -12.60
N PRO A 122 -24.06 -17.31 -13.76
CA PRO A 122 -24.82 -16.31 -14.52
C PRO A 122 -26.31 -16.15 -14.19
N THR A 123 -26.93 -17.10 -13.48
CA THR A 123 -28.40 -17.13 -13.38
C THR A 123 -28.99 -15.91 -12.64
N GLY A 124 -28.27 -15.32 -11.68
CA GLY A 124 -28.82 -14.24 -10.84
C GLY A 124 -30.03 -14.71 -10.01
N GLY A 125 -30.13 -16.03 -9.78
CA GLY A 125 -31.33 -16.72 -9.30
C GLY A 125 -31.65 -16.52 -7.82
N GLY A 126 -30.92 -15.63 -7.13
CA GLY A 126 -30.86 -15.56 -5.67
C GLY A 126 -29.90 -16.60 -5.10
N ASP A 127 -29.91 -16.71 -3.78
CA ASP A 127 -29.02 -17.57 -3.01
C ASP A 127 -29.30 -19.07 -3.24
N PRO A 128 -28.36 -19.85 -3.83
CA PRO A 128 -28.57 -21.27 -4.05
C PRO A 128 -28.40 -22.14 -2.80
N PHE A 129 -28.02 -21.56 -1.66
CA PHE A 129 -27.73 -22.31 -0.43
C PHE A 129 -28.91 -23.21 -0.02
N GLY A 130 -28.62 -24.47 0.28
CA GLY A 130 -29.56 -25.47 0.80
C GLY A 130 -30.65 -25.97 -0.17
N SER A 131 -30.98 -25.22 -1.23
CA SER A 131 -32.13 -25.50 -2.08
C SER A 131 -31.78 -25.79 -3.55
N LYS A 132 -30.63 -25.31 -4.05
CA LYS A 132 -30.24 -25.42 -5.46
C LYS A 132 -28.73 -25.69 -5.63
N PRO A 133 -28.20 -26.82 -5.13
CA PRO A 133 -26.75 -27.07 -5.09
C PRO A 133 -26.09 -27.10 -6.48
N ALA A 134 -26.83 -27.39 -7.54
CA ALA A 134 -26.33 -27.44 -8.92
C ALA A 134 -26.31 -26.07 -9.64
N GLN A 135 -26.96 -25.03 -9.08
CA GLN A 135 -27.08 -23.73 -9.73
C GLN A 135 -25.70 -23.10 -10.00
N ASP A 136 -25.47 -22.69 -11.26
CA ASP A 136 -24.28 -21.95 -11.69
C ASP A 136 -22.92 -22.63 -11.42
N VAL A 137 -22.90 -23.94 -11.20
CA VAL A 137 -21.64 -24.69 -11.06
C VAL A 137 -20.90 -24.70 -12.39
N LEU A 138 -19.66 -24.18 -12.40
CA LEU A 138 -18.84 -24.08 -13.60
C LEU A 138 -18.22 -25.44 -13.98
N THR A 139 -18.28 -25.76 -15.27
CA THR A 139 -17.78 -27.02 -15.84
C THR A 139 -17.04 -26.79 -17.17
N PHE A 140 -16.08 -27.66 -17.46
CA PHE A 140 -15.40 -27.78 -18.74
C PHE A 140 -15.53 -29.22 -19.23
N GLY A 141 -16.43 -29.44 -20.19
CA GLY A 141 -16.87 -30.79 -20.55
C GLY A 141 -17.43 -31.51 -19.32
N ARG A 142 -16.88 -32.69 -19.01
CA ARG A 142 -17.26 -33.48 -17.82
C ARG A 142 -16.56 -33.05 -16.53
N PHE A 143 -15.58 -32.14 -16.60
CA PHE A 143 -14.78 -31.74 -15.46
C PHE A 143 -15.38 -30.50 -14.78
N ARG A 144 -15.15 -30.38 -13.47
CA ARG A 144 -15.42 -29.14 -12.74
C ARG A 144 -14.37 -28.11 -13.08
N ASP A 145 -14.79 -26.85 -13.14
CA ASP A 145 -13.95 -25.74 -13.55
C ASP A 145 -13.96 -24.64 -12.47
N PRO A 146 -13.41 -24.92 -11.27
CA PRO A 146 -13.45 -24.00 -10.14
C PRO A 146 -12.72 -22.69 -10.48
N VAL A 147 -13.20 -21.61 -9.88
CA VAL A 147 -12.68 -20.26 -10.08
C VAL A 147 -11.37 -20.08 -9.33
N LEU A 148 -10.35 -19.61 -10.04
CA LEU A 148 -9.03 -19.27 -9.50
C LEU A 148 -8.90 -17.76 -9.24
N ALA A 149 -9.45 -16.92 -10.12
CA ALA A 149 -9.38 -15.48 -9.97
C ALA A 149 -10.53 -14.78 -10.70
N ILE A 150 -10.96 -13.65 -10.15
CA ILE A 150 -11.92 -12.75 -10.77
C ILE A 150 -11.26 -11.37 -10.92
N ARG A 151 -11.51 -10.70 -12.04
CA ARG A 151 -11.18 -9.28 -12.27
C ARG A 151 -12.39 -8.56 -12.84
N VAL A 152 -12.68 -7.37 -12.30
CA VAL A 152 -13.69 -6.46 -12.86
C VAL A 152 -13.00 -5.67 -13.97
N LEU A 153 -13.37 -5.92 -15.22
CA LEU A 153 -12.85 -5.21 -16.40
C LEU A 153 -13.54 -3.87 -16.60
N HIS A 154 -14.84 -3.83 -16.33
CA HIS A 154 -15.65 -2.62 -16.42
C HIS A 154 -16.66 -2.64 -15.26
N PRO A 155 -16.75 -1.58 -14.44
CA PRO A 155 -17.65 -1.57 -13.29
C PRO A 155 -19.12 -1.44 -13.68
N GLY A 156 -19.44 -1.01 -14.90
CA GLY A 156 -20.81 -0.73 -15.33
C GLY A 156 -21.33 0.61 -14.83
N ASP A 157 -22.49 1.00 -15.33
CA ASP A 157 -23.15 2.28 -15.01
C ASP A 157 -23.96 2.17 -13.72
N ALA A 158 -23.52 2.86 -12.66
CA ALA A 158 -24.17 2.83 -11.35
C ALA A 158 -25.62 3.35 -11.39
N GLU A 159 -25.95 4.27 -12.29
CA GLU A 159 -27.31 4.82 -12.44
C GLU A 159 -28.25 3.83 -13.14
N GLN A 160 -27.68 2.89 -13.91
CA GLN A 160 -28.40 1.85 -14.63
C GLN A 160 -28.20 0.47 -14.00
N ASN A 161 -28.17 0.40 -12.66
CA ASN A 161 -28.04 -0.86 -11.92
C ASN A 161 -26.79 -1.68 -12.34
N PHE A 162 -25.70 -0.96 -12.61
CA PHE A 162 -24.42 -1.48 -13.08
C PHE A 162 -24.48 -2.19 -14.43
N ASP A 163 -25.37 -1.73 -15.32
CA ASP A 163 -25.41 -2.17 -16.71
C ASP A 163 -24.02 -2.06 -17.37
N GLY A 164 -23.65 -3.06 -18.16
CA GLY A 164 -22.35 -3.13 -18.79
C GLY A 164 -21.20 -3.50 -17.85
N THR A 165 -21.46 -4.00 -16.64
CA THR A 165 -20.39 -4.60 -15.82
C THR A 165 -19.76 -5.77 -16.59
N LYS A 166 -18.43 -5.83 -16.65
CA LYS A 166 -17.69 -6.94 -17.29
C LYS A 166 -16.73 -7.58 -16.31
N LEU A 167 -16.77 -8.91 -16.20
CA LEU A 167 -15.86 -9.71 -15.39
C LEU A 167 -14.99 -10.59 -16.28
N LEU A 168 -13.70 -10.65 -15.98
CA LEU A 168 -12.81 -11.70 -16.47
C LEU A 168 -12.63 -12.72 -15.35
N VAL A 169 -12.91 -13.98 -15.64
CA VAL A 169 -12.88 -15.07 -14.67
C VAL A 169 -11.89 -16.13 -15.16
N LEU A 170 -10.82 -16.30 -14.41
CA LEU A 170 -9.89 -17.40 -14.60
C LEU A 170 -10.40 -18.60 -13.81
N CYS A 171 -10.67 -19.69 -14.50
CA CYS A 171 -11.00 -20.99 -13.92
C CYS A 171 -9.84 -21.96 -14.11
N LYS A 172 -9.94 -23.15 -13.52
CA LYS A 172 -8.92 -24.21 -13.62
C LYS A 172 -8.59 -24.61 -15.06
N HIS A 173 -9.57 -24.59 -15.95
CA HIS A 173 -9.45 -25.05 -17.34
C HIS A 173 -9.77 -23.98 -18.37
N THR A 174 -10.57 -22.96 -18.02
CA THR A 174 -11.03 -21.93 -18.96
C THR A 174 -10.79 -20.52 -18.44
N VAL A 175 -10.72 -19.56 -19.36
CA VAL A 175 -10.88 -18.12 -19.06
C VAL A 175 -12.21 -17.68 -19.65
N ARG A 176 -13.06 -17.02 -18.86
CA ARG A 176 -14.42 -16.62 -19.25
C ARG A 176 -14.62 -15.13 -19.06
N VAL A 177 -15.46 -14.53 -19.90
CA VAL A 177 -15.90 -13.15 -19.74
C VAL A 177 -17.41 -13.11 -19.51
N PHE A 178 -17.83 -12.55 -18.38
CA PHE A 178 -19.23 -12.36 -18.04
C PHE A 178 -19.60 -10.89 -18.21
N THR A 179 -20.74 -10.62 -18.84
CA THR A 179 -21.29 -9.27 -18.97
C THR A 179 -22.61 -9.19 -18.22
N CYS A 180 -22.77 -8.17 -17.38
CA CYS A 180 -24.04 -7.80 -16.78
C CYS A 180 -24.78 -6.90 -17.77
N THR A 181 -26.01 -7.30 -18.09
CA THR A 181 -26.98 -6.43 -18.74
C THR A 181 -28.12 -6.17 -17.77
N SER A 182 -28.55 -4.92 -17.63
CA SER A 182 -29.78 -4.60 -16.92
C SER A 182 -30.93 -5.31 -17.65
N ALA A 183 -31.69 -6.10 -16.91
CA ALA A 183 -33.10 -6.22 -17.22
C ALA A 183 -33.78 -4.96 -16.67
N SER A 184 -34.89 -4.52 -17.26
CA SER A 184 -35.63 -3.28 -16.93
C SER A 184 -35.71 -2.95 -15.43
N ALA A 185 -35.99 -1.68 -15.07
CA ALA A 185 -35.87 -1.03 -13.75
C ALA A 185 -36.28 -1.83 -12.47
N HIS A 186 -36.94 -2.98 -12.56
CA HIS A 186 -37.33 -3.86 -11.45
C HIS A 186 -36.90 -5.34 -11.60
N ALA A 187 -36.06 -5.67 -12.58
CA ALA A 187 -35.62 -7.03 -12.85
C ALA A 187 -34.16 -7.26 -12.43
N ARG A 188 -33.86 -8.48 -11.97
CA ARG A 188 -32.53 -8.88 -11.49
C ARG A 188 -31.48 -8.76 -12.60
N ASN A 189 -30.24 -8.45 -12.23
CA ASN A 189 -29.11 -8.39 -13.16
C ASN A 189 -28.99 -9.68 -13.96
N ARG A 190 -29.10 -9.58 -15.29
CA ARG A 190 -28.90 -10.72 -16.18
C ARG A 190 -27.42 -10.78 -16.54
N TRP A 191 -26.79 -11.89 -16.21
CA TRP A 191 -25.40 -12.12 -16.59
C TRP A 191 -25.33 -13.09 -17.75
N THR A 192 -24.57 -12.72 -18.77
CA THR A 192 -24.29 -13.60 -19.91
C THR A 192 -22.81 -13.94 -19.92
N ASN A 193 -22.50 -15.22 -20.07
CA ASN A 193 -21.15 -15.63 -20.44
C ASN A 193 -20.99 -15.36 -21.93
N SER A 194 -20.00 -14.56 -22.31
CA SER A 194 -19.67 -14.39 -23.72
C SER A 194 -19.05 -15.69 -24.27
N ASP A 195 -19.30 -15.99 -25.54
CA ASP A 195 -18.73 -17.16 -26.23
C ASP A 195 -17.20 -17.12 -26.36
N ALA A 196 -16.56 -16.03 -25.93
CA ALA A 196 -15.11 -15.87 -25.87
C ALA A 196 -14.47 -16.64 -24.70
N SER A 197 -15.00 -17.81 -24.32
CA SER A 197 -14.33 -18.70 -23.37
C SER A 197 -13.05 -19.24 -24.00
N ILE A 198 -11.90 -18.77 -23.53
CA ILE A 198 -10.60 -19.21 -24.01
C ILE A 198 -10.25 -20.49 -23.26
N VAL A 199 -10.18 -21.59 -24.01
CA VAL A 199 -9.57 -22.82 -23.52
C VAL A 199 -8.06 -22.65 -23.63
N SER A 200 -7.34 -22.88 -22.54
CA SER A 200 -5.87 -22.91 -22.59
C SER A 200 -5.42 -24.05 -23.51
N GLY A 201 -5.17 -23.75 -24.77
CA GLY A 201 -4.40 -24.61 -25.66
C GLY A 201 -2.92 -24.46 -25.32
N PRO A 202 -2.13 -25.56 -25.32
CA PRO A 202 -0.69 -25.45 -25.11
C PRO A 202 -0.04 -24.77 -26.33
N THR A 203 0.04 -23.45 -26.33
CA THR A 203 0.83 -22.70 -27.31
C THR A 203 2.28 -22.65 -26.84
N GLY A 204 3.12 -23.46 -27.48
CA GLY A 204 4.57 -23.56 -27.24
C GLY A 204 4.96 -24.66 -26.25
N LYS A 205 5.94 -25.49 -26.63
CA LYS A 205 6.54 -26.51 -25.76
C LYS A 205 8.06 -26.45 -25.87
N ALA A 206 8.76 -26.46 -24.73
CA ALA A 206 10.18 -26.75 -24.74
C ALA A 206 10.38 -28.19 -25.21
N LYS A 207 11.22 -28.40 -26.22
CA LYS A 207 11.57 -29.74 -26.71
C LYS A 207 12.88 -30.15 -26.06
N LYS A 208 12.97 -31.37 -25.56
CA LYS A 208 14.25 -31.93 -25.13
C LYS A 208 14.97 -32.46 -26.37
N ALA A 209 16.15 -31.94 -26.67
CA ALA A 209 17.03 -32.46 -27.70
C ALA A 209 17.64 -33.80 -27.26
N SER A 210 18.24 -34.52 -28.21
CA SER A 210 18.84 -35.84 -27.98
C SER A 210 20.03 -35.82 -27.00
N ASP A 211 20.67 -34.66 -26.84
CA ASP A 211 21.74 -34.41 -25.86
C ASP A 211 21.22 -34.06 -24.46
N GLY A 212 19.90 -34.02 -24.29
CA GLY A 212 19.24 -33.66 -23.04
C GLY A 212 19.06 -32.16 -22.81
N SER A 213 19.57 -31.30 -23.69
CA SER A 213 19.31 -29.86 -23.67
C SER A 213 17.84 -29.56 -23.98
N LEU A 214 17.34 -28.43 -23.47
CA LEU A 214 15.99 -27.96 -23.79
C LEU A 214 16.09 -26.93 -24.92
N THR A 215 15.51 -27.23 -26.06
CA THR A 215 15.27 -26.27 -27.15
C THR A 215 13.98 -25.53 -26.85
N GLU A 216 14.10 -24.25 -26.51
CA GLU A 216 12.95 -23.38 -26.26
C GLU A 216 12.24 -23.06 -27.59
N ASP A 217 10.91 -23.04 -27.56
CA ASP A 217 10.12 -22.53 -28.68
C ASP A 217 10.17 -21.01 -28.65
N THR A 218 10.72 -20.36 -29.68
CA THR A 218 10.84 -18.91 -29.75
C THR A 218 9.49 -18.20 -29.91
N ALA A 219 8.43 -18.94 -30.30
CA ALA A 219 7.06 -18.44 -30.30
C ALA A 219 6.42 -18.46 -28.90
N PHE A 220 7.09 -19.08 -27.91
CA PHE A 220 6.64 -19.05 -26.52
C PHE A 220 6.91 -17.68 -25.91
N ASP A 221 5.91 -17.14 -25.21
CA ASP A 221 6.01 -15.90 -24.47
C ASP A 221 5.32 -16.05 -23.12
N VAL A 222 5.77 -15.25 -22.15
CA VAL A 222 5.26 -15.25 -20.77
C VAL A 222 4.10 -14.29 -20.56
N LEU A 223 3.83 -13.41 -21.54
CA LEU A 223 2.74 -12.45 -21.52
C LEU A 223 2.19 -12.25 -22.93
N TRP A 224 0.86 -12.20 -23.03
CA TRP A 224 0.14 -12.04 -24.29
C TRP A 224 -0.83 -10.86 -24.19
N TRP A 225 -1.00 -10.14 -25.30
CA TRP A 225 -1.93 -9.03 -25.42
C TRP A 225 -3.13 -9.43 -26.29
N TYR A 226 -4.33 -9.16 -25.81
CA TYR A 226 -5.58 -9.40 -26.51
C TYR A 226 -6.06 -8.12 -27.18
N ASN A 227 -6.31 -8.16 -28.48
CA ASN A 227 -6.73 -6.97 -29.23
C ASN A 227 -8.22 -6.60 -29.06
N GLY A 228 -8.97 -7.32 -28.21
CA GLY A 228 -10.41 -7.11 -28.06
C GLY A 228 -11.28 -7.74 -29.17
N ALA A 229 -10.68 -8.19 -30.28
CA ALA A 229 -11.35 -8.66 -31.48
C ALA A 229 -10.99 -10.12 -31.83
N GLY A 230 -10.79 -10.96 -30.82
CA GLY A 230 -10.60 -12.41 -30.99
C GLY A 230 -9.15 -12.85 -31.27
N LYS A 231 -8.16 -11.95 -31.26
CA LYS A 231 -6.76 -12.31 -31.53
C LYS A 231 -5.80 -11.93 -30.40
N TRP A 232 -4.91 -12.85 -30.10
CA TRP A 232 -3.81 -12.68 -29.14
C TRP A 232 -2.49 -12.47 -29.88
N TYR A 233 -1.67 -11.57 -29.34
CA TYR A 233 -0.32 -11.28 -29.83
C TYR A 233 0.69 -11.51 -28.71
N PRO A 234 1.86 -12.11 -28.99
CA PRO A 234 2.94 -12.15 -28.02
C PRO A 234 3.41 -10.72 -27.73
N THR A 235 3.74 -10.43 -26.48
CA THR A 235 4.26 -9.12 -26.09
C THR A 235 5.77 -9.00 -26.25
N GLY A 236 6.46 -10.10 -26.52
CA GLY A 236 7.90 -10.18 -26.58
C GLY A 236 8.60 -10.06 -25.23
N LEU A 237 7.89 -9.99 -24.09
CA LEU A 237 8.52 -9.81 -22.77
C LEU A 237 9.58 -10.89 -22.51
N ARG A 238 9.30 -12.15 -22.85
CA ARG A 238 10.27 -13.25 -22.67
C ARG A 238 11.55 -13.05 -23.48
N ASN A 239 11.39 -12.59 -24.71
CA ASN A 239 12.39 -12.68 -25.77
C ASN A 239 13.00 -11.32 -26.12
N ALA A 240 12.59 -10.24 -25.46
CA ALA A 240 13.14 -8.91 -25.70
C ALA A 240 14.64 -8.88 -25.36
N PRO A 241 15.49 -8.41 -26.30
CA PRO A 241 16.93 -8.41 -26.12
C PRO A 241 17.36 -7.45 -25.01
N VAL A 242 18.52 -7.71 -24.41
CA VAL A 242 19.16 -6.78 -23.48
C VAL A 242 19.93 -5.74 -24.28
N ASP A 243 19.61 -4.48 -24.07
CA ASP A 243 20.39 -3.33 -24.54
C ASP A 243 20.65 -2.41 -23.34
N ALA A 244 21.87 -2.46 -22.83
CA ALA A 244 22.29 -1.67 -21.67
C ALA A 244 22.31 -0.16 -21.95
N THR A 245 22.50 0.26 -23.20
CA THR A 245 22.52 1.66 -23.60
C THR A 245 21.11 2.23 -23.66
N ALA A 246 20.15 1.48 -24.20
CA ALA A 246 18.74 1.87 -24.22
C ALA A 246 18.02 1.62 -22.87
N GLY A 247 18.65 0.85 -21.98
CA GLY A 247 18.07 0.38 -20.73
C GLY A 247 16.88 -0.55 -20.96
N THR A 248 16.88 -1.32 -22.06
CA THR A 248 15.82 -2.27 -22.39
C THR A 248 16.27 -3.70 -22.11
N ALA A 249 15.36 -4.52 -21.62
CA ALA A 249 15.59 -5.94 -21.38
C ALA A 249 14.27 -6.66 -21.17
N GLY A 250 14.14 -7.85 -21.76
CA GLY A 250 13.07 -8.79 -21.44
C GLY A 250 13.30 -9.55 -20.13
N CYS A 251 12.39 -10.47 -19.82
CA CYS A 251 12.56 -11.43 -18.74
C CYS A 251 11.89 -12.76 -19.06
N LYS A 252 12.65 -13.85 -18.93
CA LYS A 252 12.14 -15.22 -19.11
C LYS A 252 11.28 -15.73 -17.95
N ALA A 253 11.26 -15.03 -16.83
CA ALA A 253 10.51 -15.45 -15.64
C ALA A 253 8.99 -15.36 -15.89
N PRO A 254 8.19 -16.28 -15.34
CA PRO A 254 6.73 -16.20 -15.43
C PRO A 254 6.18 -14.88 -14.90
N ALA A 255 5.26 -14.28 -15.65
CA ALA A 255 4.49 -13.12 -15.21
C ALA A 255 3.41 -13.57 -14.21
N HIS A 256 3.35 -12.91 -13.06
CA HIS A 256 2.38 -13.21 -11.98
C HIS A 256 1.30 -12.16 -11.85
N SER A 257 1.61 -10.92 -12.23
CA SER A 257 0.67 -9.80 -12.21
C SER A 257 0.97 -8.85 -13.34
N VAL A 258 -0.09 -8.28 -13.90
CA VAL A 258 -0.05 -7.29 -14.96
C VAL A 258 -1.05 -6.19 -14.62
N ILE A 259 -0.63 -4.94 -14.78
CA ILE A 259 -1.49 -3.78 -14.58
C ILE A 259 -1.20 -2.73 -15.66
N VAL A 260 -2.25 -2.10 -16.17
CA VAL A 260 -2.16 -1.00 -17.14
C VAL A 260 -2.05 0.31 -16.37
N ASP A 261 -1.21 1.24 -16.82
CA ASP A 261 -1.15 2.58 -16.24
C ASP A 261 -2.53 3.25 -16.37
N PRO A 262 -3.11 3.77 -15.27
CA PRO A 262 -4.42 4.42 -15.33
C PRO A 262 -4.43 5.69 -16.17
N ASP A 263 -3.26 6.30 -16.42
CA ASP A 263 -3.13 7.54 -17.19
C ASP A 263 -2.62 7.33 -18.61
N ASP A 264 -2.07 6.15 -18.92
CA ASP A 264 -1.55 5.78 -20.24
C ASP A 264 -1.87 4.31 -20.53
N ASN A 265 -2.89 4.07 -21.36
CA ASN A 265 -3.30 2.71 -21.71
C ASN A 265 -2.27 1.94 -22.54
N LYS A 266 -1.20 2.60 -23.02
CA LYS A 266 -0.07 1.97 -23.71
C LYS A 266 1.06 1.60 -22.77
N ALA A 267 1.06 2.06 -21.53
CA ALA A 267 2.03 1.67 -20.52
C ALA A 267 1.48 0.52 -19.66
N VAL A 268 2.24 -0.57 -19.58
CA VAL A 268 1.88 -1.76 -18.79
C VAL A 268 3.02 -2.11 -17.85
N TYR A 269 2.69 -2.56 -16.64
CA TYR A 269 3.66 -3.00 -15.66
C TYR A 269 3.43 -4.47 -15.33
N VAL A 270 4.52 -5.23 -15.27
CA VAL A 270 4.50 -6.68 -15.09
C VAL A 270 5.37 -7.07 -13.92
N GLY A 271 4.75 -7.71 -12.92
CA GLY A 271 5.44 -8.33 -11.80
C GLY A 271 5.72 -9.79 -12.13
N ASN A 272 6.97 -10.23 -11.96
CA ASN A 272 7.39 -11.60 -12.23
C ASN A 272 8.20 -12.19 -11.07
N SER A 273 8.86 -13.32 -11.29
CA SER A 273 9.61 -14.03 -10.24
C SER A 273 10.91 -13.34 -9.79
N VAL A 274 11.32 -12.25 -10.45
CA VAL A 274 12.60 -11.58 -10.20
C VAL A 274 12.48 -10.05 -10.06
N GLY A 275 11.34 -9.43 -10.35
CA GLY A 275 11.14 -7.99 -10.19
C GLY A 275 9.93 -7.44 -10.98
N VAL A 276 10.04 -6.17 -11.39
CA VAL A 276 9.01 -5.45 -12.16
C VAL A 276 9.58 -4.96 -13.49
N TRP A 277 8.76 -5.04 -14.56
CA TRP A 277 9.06 -4.54 -15.90
C TRP A 277 7.99 -3.56 -16.35
N ARG A 278 8.39 -2.51 -17.07
CA ARG A 278 7.50 -1.57 -17.77
C ARG A 278 7.54 -1.88 -19.26
N GLY A 279 6.38 -2.13 -19.85
CA GLY A 279 6.16 -2.29 -21.28
C GLY A 279 5.49 -1.05 -21.85
N GLN A 280 5.97 -0.58 -23.00
CA GLN A 280 5.30 0.44 -23.81
C GLN A 280 4.79 -0.20 -25.09
N LEU A 281 3.47 -0.14 -25.31
CA LEU A 281 2.79 -0.61 -26.50
C LEU A 281 2.92 0.41 -27.64
N ASP A 282 3.28 -0.08 -28.82
CA ASP A 282 3.19 0.63 -30.08
C ASP A 282 2.30 -0.15 -31.06
N GLU A 283 1.22 0.49 -31.50
CA GLU A 283 0.21 -0.04 -32.42
C GLU A 283 0.32 0.58 -33.83
N SER A 284 1.37 1.38 -34.10
CA SER A 284 1.55 2.03 -35.39
C SER A 284 1.86 1.05 -36.53
N GLY A 285 2.35 -0.15 -36.20
CA GLY A 285 2.65 -1.21 -37.16
C GLY A 285 1.47 -2.14 -37.49
N PRO A 286 1.64 -3.06 -38.46
CA PRO A 286 0.62 -4.05 -38.80
C PRO A 286 0.34 -5.05 -37.67
N HIS A 287 1.27 -5.17 -36.72
CA HIS A 287 1.14 -5.94 -35.49
C HIS A 287 1.58 -5.06 -34.31
N PRO A 288 0.96 -5.21 -33.12
CA PRO A 288 1.39 -4.51 -31.94
C PRO A 288 2.82 -4.93 -31.58
N SER A 289 3.64 -3.95 -31.20
CA SER A 289 5.00 -4.19 -30.71
C SER A 289 5.18 -3.57 -29.33
N TRP A 290 6.16 -4.05 -28.58
CA TRP A 290 6.39 -3.63 -27.20
C TRP A 290 7.86 -3.32 -26.95
N THR A 291 8.11 -2.24 -26.22
CA THR A 291 9.43 -1.93 -25.65
C THR A 291 9.41 -2.21 -24.15
N TRP A 292 10.28 -3.10 -23.70
CA TRP A 292 10.36 -3.52 -22.29
C TRP A 292 11.58 -2.93 -21.59
N LYS A 293 11.37 -2.33 -20.42
CA LYS A 293 12.42 -1.84 -19.52
C LYS A 293 12.27 -2.43 -18.13
N PRO A 294 13.35 -2.91 -17.49
CA PRO A 294 13.31 -3.29 -16.09
C PRO A 294 13.04 -2.05 -15.21
N LEU A 295 12.17 -2.19 -14.22
CA LEU A 295 11.86 -1.16 -13.22
C LEU A 295 12.22 -1.70 -11.84
N LEU A 296 13.49 -1.56 -11.47
CA LEU A 296 14.09 -2.24 -10.31
C LEU A 296 14.56 -1.28 -9.22
N ASP A 297 14.12 -0.02 -9.23
CA ASP A 297 14.61 1.06 -8.37
C ASP A 297 14.46 0.74 -6.87
N GLY A 298 15.49 0.12 -6.31
CA GLY A 298 15.52 -0.37 -4.93
C GLY A 298 14.68 -1.60 -4.67
N LEU A 299 14.14 -2.19 -5.73
CA LEU A 299 13.50 -3.49 -5.65
C LEU A 299 14.60 -4.55 -5.63
N PRO A 300 14.79 -5.29 -4.52
CA PRO A 300 15.67 -6.45 -4.56
C PRO A 300 15.12 -7.49 -5.55
N GLN A 301 15.99 -8.35 -6.08
CA GLN A 301 15.54 -9.48 -6.88
C GLN A 301 14.59 -10.36 -6.04
N VAL A 302 13.31 -10.32 -6.36
CA VAL A 302 12.25 -10.94 -5.56
C VAL A 302 11.04 -11.28 -6.42
N LEU A 303 10.30 -12.31 -6.03
CA LEU A 303 9.01 -12.64 -6.63
C LEU A 303 7.99 -11.55 -6.27
N VAL A 304 7.41 -10.96 -7.31
CA VAL A 304 6.28 -10.03 -7.22
C VAL A 304 4.98 -10.79 -7.48
N GLN A 305 4.09 -10.84 -6.49
CA GLN A 305 2.83 -11.57 -6.56
C GLN A 305 1.67 -10.74 -7.09
N ASP A 306 1.68 -9.43 -6.81
CA ASP A 306 0.65 -8.53 -7.29
C ASP A 306 1.19 -7.12 -7.47
N LEU A 307 0.54 -6.37 -8.36
CA LEU A 307 0.79 -4.97 -8.64
C LEU A 307 -0.49 -4.18 -8.39
N SER A 308 -0.34 -2.95 -7.90
CA SER A 308 -1.45 -2.00 -7.77
C SER A 308 -0.95 -0.58 -7.99
N PHE A 309 -1.83 0.28 -8.51
CA PHE A 309 -1.61 1.71 -8.50
C PHE A 309 -2.25 2.36 -7.28
N PHE A 310 -1.57 3.36 -6.75
CA PHE A 310 -2.16 4.33 -5.86
C PHE A 310 -2.02 5.72 -6.48
N LYS A 311 -3.14 6.45 -6.62
CA LYS A 311 -3.15 7.80 -7.14
C LYS A 311 -3.89 8.73 -6.18
N LYS A 312 -3.27 9.85 -5.82
CA LYS A 312 -3.89 10.90 -4.99
C LYS A 312 -3.34 12.26 -5.39
N GLY A 313 -4.18 13.09 -6.01
CA GLY A 313 -3.71 14.35 -6.60
C GLY A 313 -2.64 14.06 -7.66
N THR A 314 -1.48 14.70 -7.54
CA THR A 314 -0.33 14.49 -8.45
C THR A 314 0.55 13.29 -8.07
N LEU A 315 0.35 12.68 -6.88
CA LEU A 315 1.11 11.50 -6.47
C LEU A 315 0.59 10.26 -7.21
N LYS A 316 1.46 9.56 -7.94
CA LYS A 316 1.19 8.27 -8.59
C LYS A 316 2.23 7.27 -8.14
N LEU A 317 1.81 6.21 -7.46
CA LEU A 317 2.69 5.13 -6.99
C LEU A 317 2.34 3.82 -7.68
N LEU A 318 3.36 3.09 -8.14
CA LEU A 318 3.26 1.66 -8.41
C LEU A 318 3.67 0.91 -7.15
N ARG A 319 2.83 -0.02 -6.70
CA ARG A 319 3.07 -0.86 -5.54
C ARG A 319 3.20 -2.31 -5.97
N ALA A 320 4.29 -2.96 -5.56
CA ALA A 320 4.52 -4.38 -5.78
C ALA A 320 4.44 -5.14 -4.45
N ALA A 321 3.53 -6.11 -4.36
CA ALA A 321 3.50 -7.07 -3.26
C ALA A 321 4.59 -8.13 -3.50
N THR A 322 5.57 -8.19 -2.60
CA THR A 322 6.76 -9.03 -2.74
C THR A 322 6.71 -10.22 -1.77
N VAL A 323 7.17 -11.38 -2.21
CA VAL A 323 7.23 -12.56 -1.34
C VAL A 323 8.24 -12.32 -0.22
N SER A 324 7.76 -12.44 1.02
CA SER A 324 8.55 -12.33 2.25
C SER A 324 9.24 -10.98 2.51
N ARG A 325 8.96 -9.95 1.70
CA ARG A 325 9.62 -8.62 1.83
C ARG A 325 8.64 -7.44 1.90
N GLY A 326 7.34 -7.69 2.01
CA GLY A 326 6.33 -6.65 2.16
C GLY A 326 5.99 -5.98 0.84
N VAL A 327 5.77 -4.67 0.85
CA VAL A 327 5.40 -3.90 -0.34
C VAL A 327 6.54 -2.98 -0.75
N TRP A 328 6.95 -3.07 -2.01
CA TRP A 328 7.81 -2.07 -2.66
C TRP A 328 6.95 -1.01 -3.35
N GLU A 329 7.39 0.25 -3.33
CA GLU A 329 6.66 1.36 -3.94
C GLU A 329 7.58 2.26 -4.79
N CYS A 330 7.28 2.37 -6.07
CA CYS A 330 7.91 3.32 -6.99
C CYS A 330 7.05 4.55 -7.18
N ASP A 331 7.65 5.73 -7.11
CA ASP A 331 7.00 6.99 -7.44
C ASP A 331 7.09 7.22 -8.95
N LEU A 332 5.93 7.30 -9.61
CA LEU A 332 5.75 7.45 -11.05
C LEU A 332 5.09 8.80 -11.38
N SER A 333 5.11 9.75 -10.46
CA SER A 333 4.70 11.13 -10.72
C SER A 333 5.67 11.84 -11.66
N ASP A 334 5.19 12.86 -12.37
CA ASP A 334 6.03 13.70 -13.25
C ASP A 334 7.16 14.41 -12.48
N SER A 335 6.96 14.63 -11.18
CA SER A 335 7.98 15.16 -10.26
C SER A 335 8.02 14.34 -8.97
N PRO A 336 8.76 13.20 -8.98
CA PRO A 336 8.90 12.34 -7.82
C PRO A 336 9.50 13.11 -6.65
N ARG A 337 8.76 13.27 -5.55
CA ARG A 337 9.21 14.06 -4.38
C ARG A 337 10.24 13.33 -3.52
N SER A 338 10.28 12.01 -3.63
CA SER A 338 10.96 11.16 -2.64
C SER A 338 12.29 10.58 -3.06
N VAL A 339 12.59 10.50 -4.37
CA VAL A 339 13.84 9.90 -4.83
C VAL A 339 14.99 10.85 -4.48
N GLY A 340 15.88 10.42 -3.59
CA GLY A 340 17.04 11.21 -3.18
C GLY A 340 16.75 12.31 -2.15
N SER A 341 15.57 12.30 -1.52
CA SER A 341 15.22 13.25 -0.46
C SER A 341 15.33 12.62 0.93
N CYS A 342 15.88 13.36 1.89
CA CYS A 342 15.74 13.05 3.31
C CYS A 342 14.41 13.58 3.85
N TYR A 343 13.80 12.86 4.79
CA TYR A 343 12.56 13.30 5.44
C TYR A 343 12.49 12.82 6.89
N ILE A 344 11.57 13.42 7.64
CA ILE A 344 11.21 13.05 8.99
C ILE A 344 9.69 12.90 9.06
N ARG A 345 9.21 11.87 9.75
CA ARG A 345 7.80 11.55 9.78
C ARG A 345 7.08 12.34 10.84
N SER A 346 5.91 12.87 10.48
CA SER A 346 4.98 13.44 11.46
C SER A 346 4.04 12.38 12.04
N LEU A 347 3.80 11.29 11.30
CA LEU A 347 2.93 10.17 11.65
C LEU A 347 3.61 8.84 11.33
N PRO A 348 3.28 7.72 11.98
CA PRO A 348 3.90 6.42 11.69
C PRO A 348 3.88 6.00 10.21
N TYR A 349 2.79 6.30 9.49
CA TYR A 349 2.61 5.99 8.07
C TYR A 349 3.04 7.12 7.11
N ASP A 350 3.62 8.20 7.62
CA ASP A 350 4.14 9.28 6.79
C ASP A 350 5.31 8.79 5.95
N THR A 351 5.29 9.11 4.66
CA THR A 351 6.29 8.70 3.67
C THR A 351 7.05 9.88 3.07
N GLY A 352 6.77 11.11 3.51
CA GLY A 352 7.35 12.34 2.95
C GLY A 352 6.92 12.65 1.50
N ARG A 353 6.01 11.86 0.91
CA ARG A 353 5.62 11.96 -0.52
C ARG A 353 4.41 12.87 -0.76
N ALA A 354 3.56 13.06 0.23
CA ALA A 354 2.30 13.78 0.08
C ALA A 354 1.99 14.64 1.30
N THR A 355 1.20 15.69 1.08
CA THR A 355 0.59 16.45 2.16
C THR A 355 -0.29 15.55 3.02
N LEU A 356 -0.06 15.59 4.33
CA LEU A 356 -0.83 14.80 5.29
C LEU A 356 -2.29 15.32 5.39
N PRO A 357 -3.25 14.45 5.77
CA PRO A 357 -4.61 14.88 6.08
C PRO A 357 -4.63 15.88 7.24
N ALA A 358 -5.61 16.80 7.25
CA ALA A 358 -5.78 17.73 8.37
C ALA A 358 -6.19 17.01 9.67
N ASN A 359 -7.01 15.96 9.55
CA ASN A 359 -7.45 15.14 10.67
C ASN A 359 -7.02 13.69 10.42
N PRO A 360 -5.74 13.34 10.64
CA PRO A 360 -5.26 12.00 10.39
C PRO A 360 -5.86 11.01 11.40
N THR A 361 -6.35 9.89 10.89
CA THR A 361 -6.79 8.76 11.71
C THR A 361 -5.90 7.56 11.41
N ASP A 362 -5.90 6.61 12.34
CA ASP A 362 -5.42 5.27 12.07
C ASP A 362 -6.30 4.63 10.97
N ALA A 363 -5.67 4.02 9.98
CA ALA A 363 -6.37 3.45 8.82
C ALA A 363 -7.13 2.16 9.15
N ILE A 364 -6.79 1.52 10.27
CA ILE A 364 -7.31 0.22 10.70
C ILE A 364 -8.22 0.40 11.93
N GLY A 365 -7.84 1.30 12.84
CA GLY A 365 -8.71 1.75 13.93
C GLY A 365 -9.36 3.09 13.62
N SER A 366 -10.50 3.11 12.93
CA SER A 366 -11.18 4.35 12.49
C SER A 366 -11.53 5.33 13.63
N THR A 367 -11.45 4.90 14.89
CA THR A 367 -11.69 5.72 16.09
C THR A 367 -10.42 6.32 16.70
N LYS A 368 -9.22 5.82 16.37
CA LYS A 368 -7.95 6.35 16.91
C LYS A 368 -7.50 7.55 16.07
N LYS A 369 -7.69 8.75 16.63
CA LYS A 369 -7.10 9.97 16.07
C LYS A 369 -5.58 9.93 16.22
N LEU A 370 -4.87 10.37 15.19
CA LEU A 370 -3.44 10.59 15.25
C LEU A 370 -3.17 12.09 15.34
N HIS A 371 -2.07 12.46 15.97
CA HIS A 371 -1.70 13.85 16.17
C HIS A 371 -0.40 14.16 15.45
N LEU A 372 -0.40 15.19 14.60
CA LEU A 372 0.77 15.63 13.83
C LEU A 372 1.93 16.07 14.74
N HIS A 373 1.65 16.38 16.01
CA HIS A 373 2.63 16.78 17.01
C HIS A 373 3.16 15.62 17.86
N GLN A 374 2.87 14.37 17.48
CA GLN A 374 3.36 13.15 18.13
C GLN A 374 4.25 12.37 17.16
N SER A 375 5.22 13.06 16.53
CA SER A 375 6.13 12.42 15.59
C SER A 375 6.73 11.12 16.17
N PRO A 376 6.73 10.01 15.39
CA PRO A 376 7.41 8.77 15.76
C PRO A 376 8.94 8.91 15.75
N ASP A 377 9.43 9.92 15.03
CA ASP A 377 10.85 10.11 14.76
C ASP A 377 11.52 11.04 15.76
N ILE A 378 10.79 11.56 16.76
CA ILE A 378 11.34 12.39 17.83
C ILE A 378 10.89 11.79 19.17
N VAL A 379 11.81 11.13 19.86
CA VAL A 379 11.56 10.55 21.19
C VAL A 379 12.50 11.16 22.23
N LEU A 380 11.95 11.36 23.43
CA LEU A 380 12.65 11.96 24.54
C LEU A 380 12.74 10.96 25.69
N PHE A 381 13.84 11.01 26.44
CA PHE A 381 14.04 10.26 27.67
C PHE A 381 14.73 11.14 28.70
N ARG A 382 14.54 10.82 29.98
CA ARG A 382 15.46 11.33 31.00
C ARG A 382 16.88 10.95 30.63
N SER A 383 17.83 11.85 30.86
CA SER A 383 19.23 11.65 30.49
C SER A 383 19.75 10.30 30.98
N GLY A 384 20.22 9.45 30.05
CA GLY A 384 20.76 8.12 30.36
C GLY A 384 19.73 7.04 30.71
N LYS A 385 18.43 7.29 30.53
CA LYS A 385 17.34 6.34 30.83
C LYS A 385 16.67 5.73 29.60
N ALA A 386 17.25 5.92 28.41
CA ALA A 386 16.74 5.29 27.20
C ALA A 386 16.86 3.76 27.29
N PRO A 387 15.85 2.98 26.85
CA PRO A 387 15.80 1.52 27.04
C PRO A 387 16.87 0.78 26.22
N TRP A 388 17.48 1.45 25.24
CA TRP A 388 18.57 0.93 24.42
C TRP A 388 19.97 1.28 24.95
N GLY A 389 20.09 1.88 26.14
CA GLY A 389 21.39 2.17 26.73
C GLY A 389 22.22 3.17 25.91
N SER A 390 23.48 2.80 25.57
CA SER A 390 24.44 3.67 24.88
C SER A 390 24.35 3.62 23.35
N ARG A 391 23.74 2.60 22.75
CA ARG A 391 23.58 2.51 21.28
C ARG A 391 22.48 3.45 20.80
N LEU A 392 22.45 3.70 19.49
CA LEU A 392 21.33 4.37 18.85
C LEU A 392 20.17 3.37 18.61
N PRO A 393 18.91 3.82 18.73
CA PRO A 393 17.76 2.97 18.47
C PRO A 393 17.56 2.72 16.97
N ASN A 394 16.89 1.62 16.64
CA ASN A 394 16.30 1.43 15.32
C ASN A 394 14.86 1.97 15.27
N GLU A 395 14.24 1.92 14.09
CA GLU A 395 12.89 2.43 13.87
C GLU A 395 11.82 1.74 14.73
N SER A 396 11.90 0.42 14.88
CA SER A 396 10.92 -0.34 15.68
C SER A 396 10.98 0.05 17.16
N GLU A 397 12.16 0.34 17.68
CA GLU A 397 12.36 0.74 19.07
C GLU A 397 11.85 2.16 19.33
N MET A 398 12.08 3.08 18.40
CA MET A 398 11.53 4.44 18.50
C MET A 398 10.00 4.42 18.42
N LEU A 399 9.42 3.62 17.52
CA LEU A 399 7.96 3.44 17.44
C LEU A 399 7.38 2.87 18.74
N GLY A 400 8.07 1.93 19.40
CA GLY A 400 7.66 1.39 20.70
C GLY A 400 7.75 2.37 21.87
N ALA A 401 8.50 3.47 21.72
CA ALA A 401 8.73 4.48 22.76
C ALA A 401 7.79 5.70 22.66
N MET A 402 6.87 5.72 21.69
CA MET A 402 6.05 6.91 21.38
C MET A 402 5.01 7.28 22.43
N ASP A 403 4.68 6.42 23.40
CA ASP A 403 3.59 6.70 24.32
C ASP A 403 3.96 7.70 25.43
N GLN A 404 5.26 7.98 25.63
CA GLN A 404 5.70 8.91 26.66
C GLN A 404 5.51 10.37 26.23
N THR A 405 4.57 11.06 26.88
CA THR A 405 4.20 12.47 26.57
C THR A 405 4.48 13.45 27.70
N SER A 406 4.76 12.95 28.91
CA SER A 406 5.04 13.76 30.10
C SER A 406 6.46 13.57 30.61
N PHE A 407 7.15 14.67 30.87
CA PHE A 407 8.55 14.67 31.29
C PHE A 407 8.81 15.66 32.44
N PRO A 408 9.76 15.37 33.34
CA PRO A 408 10.21 16.36 34.31
C PRO A 408 10.86 17.58 33.63
N LYS A 409 10.82 18.72 34.32
CA LYS A 409 11.52 19.97 33.93
C LYS A 409 13.04 19.84 34.15
N GLU A 410 13.70 19.01 33.35
CA GLU A 410 15.14 18.74 33.44
C GLU A 410 15.79 18.65 32.05
N THR A 411 17.08 18.31 32.00
CA THR A 411 17.74 18.00 30.72
C THR A 411 17.40 16.58 30.28
N LEU A 412 16.83 16.47 29.08
CA LEU A 412 16.43 15.20 28.46
C LEU A 412 17.43 14.80 27.35
N ASP A 413 17.50 13.49 27.09
CA ASP A 413 18.06 12.95 25.85
C ASP A 413 16.97 12.98 24.77
N ALA A 414 17.23 13.65 23.66
CA ALA A 414 16.40 13.61 22.45
C ALA A 414 17.06 12.76 21.38
N PHE A 415 16.27 11.89 20.77
CA PHE A 415 16.67 11.08 19.62
C PHE A 415 15.80 11.48 18.44
N VAL A 416 16.45 11.76 17.30
CA VAL A 416 15.77 12.15 16.06
C VAL A 416 16.15 11.18 14.94
N MET A 417 15.15 10.54 14.35
CA MET A 417 15.32 9.63 13.22
C MET A 417 15.13 10.37 11.89
N VAL A 418 15.99 10.07 10.93
CA VAL A 418 15.97 10.62 9.59
C VAL A 418 15.89 9.48 8.59
N HIS A 419 14.94 9.60 7.68
CA HIS A 419 14.72 8.65 6.59
C HIS A 419 15.32 9.19 5.30
N TYR A 420 15.80 8.30 4.44
CA TYR A 420 16.34 8.67 3.13
C TYR A 420 15.93 7.65 2.09
N ARG A 421 15.19 8.09 1.06
CA ARG A 421 14.55 7.19 0.11
C ARG A 421 15.31 7.16 -1.22
N HIS A 422 16.46 6.50 -1.21
CA HIS A 422 17.21 6.16 -2.43
C HIS A 422 17.97 4.84 -2.24
N THR A 423 18.24 4.16 -3.36
CA THR A 423 19.14 3.02 -3.47
C THR A 423 20.62 3.33 -3.29
N THR A 424 21.04 4.53 -3.68
CA THR A 424 22.40 5.02 -3.54
C THR A 424 22.46 5.58 -2.15
N PRO A 425 23.22 4.98 -1.24
CA PRO A 425 23.28 5.47 0.11
C PRO A 425 23.84 6.88 0.18
N LEU A 426 23.39 7.65 1.16
CA LEU A 426 23.89 8.99 1.43
C LEU A 426 24.85 8.96 2.61
N ASP A 427 25.96 9.68 2.51
CA ASP A 427 26.85 9.88 3.65
C ASP A 427 26.11 10.63 4.75
N GLY A 428 25.96 10.03 5.93
CA GLY A 428 25.24 10.64 7.04
C GLY A 428 25.88 11.93 7.56
N THR A 429 27.16 12.19 7.27
CA THR A 429 27.79 13.48 7.61
C THR A 429 27.25 14.64 6.75
N SER A 430 26.72 14.34 5.56
CA SER A 430 26.11 15.32 4.66
C SER A 430 24.68 15.71 5.08
N VAL A 431 24.04 14.92 5.93
CA VAL A 431 22.71 15.19 6.45
C VAL A 431 22.78 16.03 7.71
N LYS A 432 21.97 17.09 7.77
CA LYS A 432 21.87 17.99 8.91
C LYS A 432 20.50 17.87 9.55
N VAL A 433 20.50 17.75 10.87
CA VAL A 433 19.32 17.78 11.72
C VAL A 433 19.47 18.97 12.66
N ASP A 434 18.68 20.01 12.41
CA ASP A 434 18.61 21.21 13.25
C ASP A 434 17.44 21.05 14.22
N LEU A 435 17.76 21.03 15.52
CA LEU A 435 16.75 20.92 16.58
C LEU A 435 16.44 22.29 17.18
N PHE A 436 15.15 22.56 17.33
CA PHE A 436 14.63 23.75 17.96
C PHE A 436 13.77 23.38 19.17
N LEU A 437 13.82 24.21 20.21
CA LEU A 437 12.91 24.16 21.34
C LEU A 437 11.96 25.35 21.26
N ILE A 438 10.66 25.05 21.31
CA ILE A 438 9.58 26.01 21.34
C ILE A 438 8.84 25.89 22.67
N MET A 439 8.77 26.98 23.43
CA MET A 439 8.16 27.04 24.76
C MET A 439 6.65 27.26 24.70
N ALA A 440 5.96 26.51 23.85
CA ALA A 440 4.53 26.61 23.61
C ALA A 440 3.95 25.28 23.10
N LYS A 441 2.62 25.14 23.14
CA LYS A 441 1.91 24.09 22.38
C LYS A 441 1.98 24.42 20.90
N VAL A 442 1.88 23.40 20.06
CA VAL A 442 1.88 23.55 18.60
C VAL A 442 0.78 24.50 18.12
N ALA A 443 -0.41 24.43 18.72
CA ALA A 443 -1.54 25.31 18.38
C ALA A 443 -1.31 26.78 18.78
N ASP A 444 -0.40 27.04 19.72
CA ASP A 444 -0.16 28.37 20.29
C ASP A 444 1.07 29.05 19.65
N VAL A 445 1.75 28.39 18.72
CA VAL A 445 2.94 28.96 18.06
C VAL A 445 2.54 29.99 17.01
N THR A 446 2.93 31.25 17.25
CA THR A 446 2.78 32.31 16.26
C THR A 446 3.88 32.19 15.20
N ILE A 447 3.49 32.00 13.94
CA ILE A 447 4.41 31.93 12.81
C ILE A 447 4.37 33.27 12.05
N ASP A 448 5.33 34.16 12.33
CA ASP A 448 5.51 35.44 11.65
C ASP A 448 6.77 35.48 10.75
N ASN A 449 7.07 36.61 10.13
CA ASN A 449 8.24 36.74 9.25
C ASN A 449 9.57 36.60 10.02
N ASN A 450 9.61 37.03 11.28
CA ASN A 450 10.80 36.94 12.12
C ASN A 450 11.09 35.47 12.50
N TRP A 451 10.06 34.71 12.86
CA TRP A 451 10.13 33.28 13.13
C TRP A 451 10.65 32.52 11.91
N ARG A 452 10.07 32.78 10.73
CA ARG A 452 10.51 32.13 9.47
C ARG A 452 11.97 32.44 9.15
N ALA A 453 12.34 33.72 9.24
CA ALA A 453 13.71 34.15 8.99
C ALA A 453 14.71 33.57 10.01
N ALA A 454 14.30 33.41 11.27
CA ALA A 454 15.13 32.80 12.31
C ALA A 454 15.36 31.30 12.05
N VAL A 455 14.32 30.54 11.68
CA VAL A 455 14.44 29.11 11.35
C VAL A 455 15.27 28.92 10.08
N ILE A 456 14.96 29.63 8.99
CA ILE A 456 15.73 29.53 7.73
C ILE A 456 17.18 29.98 7.94
N GLY A 457 17.38 31.09 8.66
CA GLY A 457 18.71 31.61 8.96
C GLY A 457 19.53 30.62 9.78
N ALA A 458 18.92 29.96 10.78
CA ALA A 458 19.58 28.91 11.54
C ALA A 458 19.96 27.72 10.64
N VAL A 459 19.06 27.24 9.79
CA VAL A 459 19.25 26.03 8.96
C VAL A 459 20.22 26.28 7.78
N ASN A 460 20.05 27.36 7.04
CA ASN A 460 20.77 27.60 5.78
C ASN A 460 21.93 28.61 5.90
N GLY A 461 22.12 29.29 7.04
CA GLY A 461 23.06 30.41 7.12
C GLY A 461 23.50 30.80 8.54
N PRO A 462 23.90 32.07 8.74
CA PRO A 462 24.22 32.58 10.08
C PRO A 462 22.93 32.79 10.88
N ALA A 463 22.94 32.33 12.14
CA ALA A 463 21.80 32.45 13.03
C ALA A 463 21.38 33.91 13.21
N ARG A 464 20.07 34.18 13.08
CA ARG A 464 19.45 35.46 13.41
C ARG A 464 18.96 35.44 14.86
N PRO A 465 18.69 36.60 15.49
CA PRO A 465 18.03 36.63 16.79
C PRO A 465 16.73 35.82 16.74
N PHE A 466 16.53 34.93 17.71
CA PHE A 466 15.31 34.14 17.79
C PHE A 466 14.19 34.93 18.48
N PRO A 467 12.94 34.86 17.98
CA PRO A 467 11.78 35.41 18.68
C PRO A 467 11.59 34.72 20.04
N TYR A 468 10.91 35.41 20.97
CA TYR A 468 10.67 34.89 22.32
C TYR A 468 10.02 33.51 22.27
N GLY A 469 10.55 32.57 23.07
CA GLY A 469 10.06 31.21 23.16
C GLY A 469 10.55 30.27 22.06
N LEU A 470 11.27 30.72 21.03
CA LEU A 470 11.99 29.87 20.08
C LEU A 470 13.49 29.88 20.39
N SER A 471 14.12 28.72 20.35
CA SER A 471 15.59 28.61 20.42
C SER A 471 16.10 27.51 19.50
N HIS A 472 17.20 27.76 18.81
CA HIS A 472 17.96 26.71 18.14
C HIS A 472 18.90 26.05 19.14
N LEU A 473 18.78 24.74 19.29
CA LEU A 473 19.56 23.97 20.24
C LEU A 473 20.90 23.57 19.62
N ARG A 474 20.85 22.86 18.49
CA ARG A 474 22.03 22.29 17.86
C ARG A 474 21.73 21.76 16.46
N ARG A 475 22.72 21.86 15.58
CA ARG A 475 22.85 21.09 14.34
C ARG A 475 23.68 19.83 14.55
N ILE A 476 23.17 18.68 14.11
CA ILE A 476 23.80 17.37 14.30
C ILE A 476 23.66 16.54 13.02
N SER A 477 24.55 15.58 12.82
CA SER A 477 24.54 14.64 11.70
C SER A 477 24.56 13.20 12.22
N PRO A 478 23.86 12.24 11.57
CA PRO A 478 23.88 10.82 11.95
C PRO A 478 25.27 10.18 11.96
N GLY A 479 26.22 10.75 11.22
CA GLY A 479 27.61 10.28 11.13
C GLY A 479 27.78 9.03 10.26
N ASN A 480 26.95 8.00 10.47
CA ASN A 480 26.91 6.80 9.65
C ASN A 480 26.11 7.01 8.37
N GLN A 481 26.47 6.26 7.32
CA GLN A 481 25.73 6.20 6.07
C GLN A 481 24.25 5.88 6.30
N ILE A 482 23.38 6.58 5.58
CA ILE A 482 21.94 6.38 5.61
C ILE A 482 21.45 5.86 4.25
N ASP A 483 20.50 4.93 4.28
CA ASP A 483 19.83 4.41 3.08
C ASP A 483 18.38 4.04 3.39
N ALA A 484 17.62 3.63 2.37
CA ALA A 484 16.21 3.28 2.51
C ALA A 484 15.93 2.09 3.46
N ARG A 485 16.95 1.32 3.87
CA ARG A 485 16.85 0.20 4.81
C ARG A 485 17.40 0.55 6.19
N ASN A 486 18.29 1.53 6.25
CA ASN A 486 18.98 1.96 7.45
C ASN A 486 18.78 3.47 7.67
N PRO A 487 17.64 3.89 8.27
CA PRO A 487 17.44 5.27 8.70
C PRO A 487 18.54 5.71 9.67
N GLY A 488 18.94 6.98 9.57
CA GLY A 488 19.93 7.57 10.47
C GLY A 488 19.29 8.05 11.75
N VAL A 489 20.01 8.00 12.88
CA VAL A 489 19.55 8.59 14.15
C VAL A 489 20.61 9.53 14.71
N VAL A 490 20.16 10.70 15.18
CA VAL A 490 20.99 11.61 15.97
C VAL A 490 20.53 11.64 17.41
N LYS A 491 21.47 11.88 18.34
CA LYS A 491 21.21 12.05 19.76
C LYS A 491 21.69 13.42 20.22
N THR A 492 20.90 14.11 21.04
CA THR A 492 21.32 15.36 21.70
C THR A 492 20.68 15.56 23.06
N LYS A 493 21.15 16.58 23.77
CA LYS A 493 20.54 17.06 25.01
C LYS A 493 19.55 18.18 24.70
N VAL A 494 18.40 18.16 25.38
CA VAL A 494 17.39 19.22 25.34
C VAL A 494 17.14 19.68 26.77
N ASN A 495 17.45 20.94 27.06
CA ASN A 495 17.21 21.51 28.38
C ASN A 495 15.75 21.99 28.49
N MET A 496 14.92 21.26 29.24
CA MET A 496 13.51 21.62 29.48
C MET A 496 13.30 22.49 30.73
N GLY A 497 14.38 22.91 31.38
CA GLY A 497 14.36 23.59 32.69
C GLY A 497 14.03 25.09 32.65
N HIS A 498 13.97 25.73 31.48
CA HIS A 498 13.55 27.14 31.41
C HIS A 498 12.05 27.26 31.71
N PHE A 499 11.70 28.03 32.74
CA PHE A 499 10.35 28.10 33.28
C PHE A 499 9.46 29.13 32.57
N ILE A 500 8.19 28.79 32.39
CA ILE A 500 7.11 29.78 32.49
C ILE A 500 6.74 29.84 33.97
N THR A 501 7.05 30.95 34.64
CA THR A 501 6.85 31.11 36.08
C THR A 501 5.37 30.93 36.45
N GLY A 502 5.08 30.12 37.48
CA GLY A 502 3.74 30.00 38.06
C GLY A 502 2.83 28.85 37.55
N GLN A 503 3.25 28.02 36.59
CA GLN A 503 2.47 26.84 36.16
C GLN A 503 3.08 25.50 36.59
N LEU A 504 2.24 24.66 37.22
CA LEU A 504 2.60 23.30 37.67
C LEU A 504 2.88 22.37 36.47
N VAL A 505 2.10 22.52 35.40
CA VAL A 505 2.26 21.85 34.11
C VAL A 505 2.29 22.91 33.02
N ASP A 506 3.32 22.89 32.21
CA ASP A 506 3.41 23.68 30.98
C ASP A 506 3.81 22.77 29.80
N HIS A 507 3.84 23.32 28.59
CA HIS A 507 4.15 22.56 27.38
C HIS A 507 5.47 23.02 26.76
N ALA A 508 6.12 22.09 26.07
CA ALA A 508 7.24 22.37 25.19
C ALA A 508 7.08 21.56 23.91
N THR A 509 7.54 22.13 22.81
CA THR A 509 7.54 21.48 21.51
C THR A 509 8.98 21.40 21.02
N VAL A 510 9.45 20.18 20.79
CA VAL A 510 10.73 19.92 20.12
C VAL A 510 10.45 19.82 18.63
N MET A 511 11.04 20.71 17.84
CA MET A 511 10.94 20.71 16.38
C MET A 511 12.26 20.27 15.79
N ALA A 512 12.23 19.33 14.84
CA ALA A 512 13.40 18.94 14.07
C ALA A 512 13.20 19.33 12.62
N VAL A 513 14.26 19.89 12.02
CA VAL A 513 14.34 20.19 10.59
C VAL A 513 15.47 19.36 9.99
N VAL A 514 15.18 18.62 8.93
CA VAL A 514 16.18 17.82 8.21
C VAL A 514 16.50 18.39 6.85
N THR A 515 17.79 18.52 6.54
CA THR A 515 18.30 18.91 5.22
C THR A 515 19.43 17.99 4.78
N ALA A 516 19.65 17.94 3.46
CA ALA A 516 20.69 17.17 2.80
C ALA A 516 21.01 17.81 1.45
N PRO A 517 22.13 17.47 0.78
CA PRO A 517 22.44 17.98 -0.56
C PRO A 517 21.27 17.75 -1.53
N GLY A 518 20.80 18.83 -2.20
CA GLY A 518 19.65 18.78 -3.10
C GLY A 518 18.27 18.76 -2.40
N ASN A 519 18.26 18.85 -1.07
CA ASN A 519 17.07 18.78 -0.23
C ASN A 519 17.09 19.85 0.89
N ASP A 520 17.40 21.09 0.50
CA ASP A 520 17.48 22.23 1.42
C ASP A 520 16.11 22.74 1.85
N LEU A 521 16.03 23.33 3.04
CA LEU A 521 14.81 23.99 3.53
C LEU A 521 14.53 25.26 2.72
N GLN A 522 13.34 25.34 2.13
CA GLN A 522 12.91 26.49 1.31
C GLN A 522 11.93 27.38 2.07
N SER A 523 11.84 28.66 1.70
CA SER A 523 10.84 29.58 2.27
C SER A 523 9.41 29.09 2.09
N SER A 524 9.14 28.36 1.01
CA SER A 524 7.83 27.76 0.74
C SER A 524 7.45 26.67 1.75
N ASP A 525 8.41 25.98 2.38
CA ASP A 525 8.16 24.98 3.43
C ASP A 525 7.56 25.62 4.69
N LEU A 526 7.94 26.88 4.97
CA LEU A 526 7.48 27.62 6.14
C LEU A 526 6.37 28.64 5.82
N SER A 527 5.94 28.75 4.56
CA SER A 527 4.90 29.71 4.15
C SER A 527 3.52 29.51 4.82
N PRO A 528 3.11 28.30 5.24
CA PRO A 528 1.83 28.14 5.93
C PRO A 528 1.70 28.99 7.21
N PRO A 529 0.48 29.38 7.61
CA PRO A 529 0.26 30.33 8.69
C PRO A 529 0.44 29.74 10.09
N THR A 530 0.36 28.41 10.23
CA THR A 530 0.45 27.71 11.52
C THR A 530 1.50 26.61 11.48
N LEU A 531 2.07 26.28 12.65
CA LEU A 531 3.04 25.19 12.76
C LEU A 531 2.44 23.84 12.34
N GLU A 532 1.17 23.59 12.69
CA GLU A 532 0.47 22.37 12.29
C GLU A 532 0.38 22.23 10.76
N GLU A 533 0.09 23.32 10.04
CA GLU A 533 0.09 23.28 8.57
C GLU A 533 1.49 23.11 7.97
N ILE A 534 2.53 23.68 8.59
CA ILE A 534 3.92 23.48 8.19
C ILE A 534 4.27 21.99 8.27
N ILE A 535 4.04 21.36 9.43
CA ILE A 535 4.29 19.93 9.67
C ILE A 535 3.53 19.06 8.68
N ARG A 536 2.27 19.41 8.37
CA ARG A 536 1.42 18.67 7.45
C ARG A 536 1.93 18.69 6.01
N LYS A 537 2.58 19.78 5.59
CA LYS A 537 2.96 20.05 4.19
C LYS A 537 4.44 19.79 3.92
N SER A 538 5.32 19.92 4.91
CA SER A 538 6.75 19.77 4.74
C SER A 538 7.23 18.38 5.16
N PRO A 539 7.90 17.62 4.28
CA PRO A 539 8.51 16.34 4.66
C PRO A 539 9.78 16.52 5.50
N ARG A 540 10.27 17.75 5.63
CA ARG A 540 11.53 18.08 6.32
C ARG A 540 11.34 18.44 7.79
N ILE A 541 10.10 18.65 8.22
CA ILE A 541 9.79 19.22 9.52
C ILE A 541 8.81 18.30 10.24
N ALA A 542 9.20 17.86 11.43
CA ALA A 542 8.31 17.19 12.36
C ALA A 542 8.49 17.75 13.76
N VAL A 543 7.49 17.52 14.62
CA VAL A 543 7.54 17.99 15.99
C VAL A 543 7.07 16.93 16.98
N ARG A 544 7.55 17.10 18.21
CA ARG A 544 7.10 16.38 19.39
C ARG A 544 6.69 17.38 20.46
N GLN A 545 5.39 17.48 20.70
CA GLN A 545 4.86 18.22 21.84
C GLN A 545 4.90 17.34 23.08
N VAL A 546 5.33 17.90 24.20
CA VAL A 546 5.34 17.24 25.50
C VAL A 546 4.75 18.13 26.59
N SER A 547 4.21 17.50 27.62
CA SER A 547 3.87 18.13 28.89
C SER A 547 5.07 18.07 29.81
N ARG A 548 5.41 19.20 30.44
CA ARG A 548 6.48 19.26 31.43
C ARG A 548 5.88 19.36 32.82
N ILE A 549 6.25 18.43 33.68
CA ILE A 549 5.74 18.33 35.05
C ILE A 549 6.82 18.79 36.04
N SER A 550 6.40 19.56 37.04
CA SER A 550 7.29 19.94 38.15
C SER A 550 7.47 18.73 39.07
N GLY A 551 8.69 18.44 39.52
CA GLY A 551 9.10 17.18 40.17
C GLY A 551 8.45 16.84 41.53
N LEU A 552 7.37 17.51 41.92
CA LEU A 552 6.62 17.29 43.16
C LEU A 552 5.48 16.26 43.03
N LEU A 553 5.29 15.64 41.86
CA LEU A 553 4.16 14.73 41.58
C LEU A 553 4.55 13.43 40.86
N ILE A 554 5.72 12.84 41.18
CA ILE A 554 6.13 11.52 40.65
C ILE A 554 6.14 10.50 41.77
#